data_AF-A0A2I4AM22-F1
#
_entry.id   AF-A0A2I4AM22-F1
#
_cell.length_a   1.000
_cell.length_b   1.000
_cell.length_c   1.000
_cell.angle_alpha   90.00
_cell.angle_beta   90.00
_cell.angle_gamma   90.00
#
_symmetry.space_group_name_H-M   'P 1'
#
loop_
_entity.id
_entity.type
_entity.pdbx_description
1 polymer ?
#
loop_
_entity_poly.entity_id
_entity_poly.type
_entity_poly.pdbx_seq_one_letter_code
_entity_poly.pdbx_strand_id
1 'polypeptide(L)'
;MKVVALISGGKDSCYNMMQCVAAGHRIVALANLRPAHKDELDSYMYQTVGHQAIELYADAMDLPLYRRTIQGSSLDTSRNYSITEGDEVEDLYQLLHLVKEKEGV
;
A
#
# COMPACT_ATOMS: atom_id res chain seq x y z
N MET A 1 -12.22 -3.27 -14.23
CA MET A 1 -12.40 -4.11 -13.01
C MET A 1 -12.36 -3.23 -11.76
N LYS A 2 -12.85 -3.68 -10.60
CA LYS A 2 -12.59 -2.99 -9.32
C LYS A 2 -11.16 -3.28 -8.88
N VAL A 3 -10.43 -2.28 -8.40
CA VAL A 3 -9.03 -2.41 -7.96
C VAL A 3 -8.76 -1.60 -6.70
N VAL A 4 -7.78 -2.03 -5.92
CA VAL A 4 -7.19 -1.25 -4.81
C VAL A 4 -5.92 -0.58 -5.31
N ALA A 5 -5.71 0.68 -4.93
CA ALA A 5 -4.46 1.39 -5.22
C ALA A 5 -3.51 1.30 -4.03
N LEU A 6 -2.37 0.64 -4.22
CA LEU A 6 -1.24 0.70 -3.28
C LEU A 6 -0.51 2.02 -3.47
N ILE A 7 -0.55 2.88 -2.45
CA ILE A 7 -0.02 4.23 -2.50
C ILE A 7 1.11 4.43 -1.49
N SER A 8 2.16 5.13 -1.93
CA SER A 8 3.32 5.47 -1.12
C SER A 8 3.45 6.97 -0.85
N GLY A 9 2.61 7.80 -1.49
CA GLY A 9 2.71 9.26 -1.48
C GLY A 9 3.64 9.82 -2.57
N GLY A 10 4.32 8.94 -3.32
CA GLY A 10 5.16 9.30 -4.44
C GLY A 10 4.39 9.41 -5.77
N LYS A 11 5.01 10.10 -6.74
CA LYS A 11 4.49 10.33 -8.09
C LYS A 11 4.12 9.04 -8.84
N ASP A 12 4.88 7.97 -8.63
CA ASP A 12 4.76 6.74 -9.42
C ASP A 12 3.44 6.01 -9.09
N SER A 13 3.06 5.96 -7.81
CA SER A 13 1.75 5.43 -7.39
C SER A 13 0.59 6.28 -7.90
N CYS A 14 0.75 7.61 -7.93
CA CYS A 14 -0.25 8.51 -8.51
C CYS A 14 -0.41 8.30 -10.02
N TYR A 15 0.70 8.18 -10.74
CA TYR A 15 0.68 7.87 -12.17
C TYR A 15 0.03 6.52 -12.46
N ASN A 16 0.34 5.49 -11.66
CA ASN A 16 -0.28 4.17 -11.80
C ASN A 16 -1.81 4.24 -11.65
N MET A 17 -2.32 4.99 -10.65
CA MET A 17 -3.76 5.20 -10.49
C MET A 17 -4.40 5.85 -11.72
N MET A 18 -3.76 6.88 -12.31
CA MET A 18 -4.24 7.51 -13.54
C MET A 18 -4.30 6.51 -14.70
N GLN A 19 -3.30 5.63 -14.84
CA GLN A 19 -3.29 4.59 -15.86
C GLN A 19 -4.38 3.53 -15.63
N CYS A 20 -4.66 3.14 -14.38
CA CYS A 20 -5.76 2.25 -14.05
C CYS A 20 -7.10 2.84 -14.49
N VAL A 21 -7.34 4.12 -14.22
CA VAL A 21 -8.56 4.82 -14.67
C VAL A 21 -8.62 4.88 -16.19
N ALA A 22 -7.52 5.24 -16.87
CA ALA A 22 -7.46 5.28 -18.33
C ALA A 22 -7.75 3.92 -18.99
N ALA A 23 -7.36 2.82 -18.35
CA ALA A 23 -7.66 1.45 -18.77
C ALA A 23 -9.07 0.96 -18.37
N GLY A 24 -9.93 1.82 -17.80
CA GLY A 24 -11.30 1.48 -17.44
C GLY A 24 -11.45 0.70 -16.13
N HIS A 25 -10.43 0.72 -15.26
CA HIS A 25 -10.53 0.19 -13.91
C HIS A 25 -11.12 1.24 -12.95
N ARG A 26 -11.90 0.75 -11.98
CA ARG A 26 -12.46 1.57 -10.91
C ARG A 26 -11.64 1.34 -9.65
N ILE A 27 -10.96 2.38 -9.18
CA ILE A 27 -10.30 2.35 -7.88
C ILE A 27 -11.40 2.44 -6.81
N VAL A 28 -11.40 1.49 -5.87
CA VAL A 28 -12.42 1.42 -4.82
C VAL A 28 -11.87 1.69 -3.42
N ALA A 29 -10.56 1.60 -3.24
CA ALA A 29 -9.89 1.87 -1.99
C ALA A 29 -8.42 2.24 -2.22
N LEU A 30 -7.85 2.93 -1.24
CA LEU A 30 -6.43 3.23 -1.14
C LEU A 30 -5.82 2.38 -0.02
N ALA A 31 -4.62 1.86 -0.23
CA ALA A 31 -3.91 1.04 0.74
C ALA A 31 -2.46 1.53 0.91
N ASN A 32 -2.01 1.66 2.15
CA ASN A 32 -0.67 2.13 2.48
C ASN A 32 -0.09 1.36 3.68
N LEU A 33 1.10 0.78 3.50
CA LEU A 33 1.94 0.38 4.62
C LEU A 33 2.66 1.61 5.18
N ARG A 34 2.68 1.75 6.51
CA ARG A 34 3.32 2.88 7.20
C ARG A 34 4.33 2.38 8.24
N PRO A 35 5.40 3.13 8.50
CA PRO A 35 6.33 2.79 9.56
C PRO A 35 5.70 2.90 10.95
N ALA A 36 6.21 2.14 11.92
CA ALA A 36 5.82 2.27 13.32
C ALA A 36 6.36 3.57 13.95
N HIS A 37 7.54 4.02 13.52
CA HIS A 37 8.19 5.24 13.98
C HIS A 37 8.46 6.19 12.81
N LYS A 38 8.34 7.50 13.01
CA LYS A 38 8.37 8.50 11.93
C LYS A 38 9.71 8.61 11.20
N ASP A 39 10.80 8.21 11.83
CA ASP A 39 12.14 8.66 11.42
C ASP A 39 13.09 7.58 10.92
N GLU A 40 12.78 6.29 11.11
CA GLU A 40 13.67 5.23 10.64
C GLU A 40 12.87 3.98 10.28
N LEU A 41 13.07 3.51 9.05
CA LEU A 41 12.81 2.12 8.69
C LEU A 41 13.72 1.74 7.53
N ASP A 42 14.52 0.70 7.74
CA ASP A 42 15.24 -0.04 6.69
C ASP A 42 14.23 -0.83 5.83
N SER A 43 13.17 -0.19 5.33
CA SER A 43 12.23 -0.82 4.40
C SER A 43 12.77 -0.67 2.99
N TYR A 44 13.02 -1.81 2.35
CA TYR A 44 13.50 -1.84 0.98
C TYR A 44 12.42 -1.46 -0.04
N MET A 45 11.14 -1.50 0.34
CA MET A 45 10.01 -1.45 -0.61
C MET A 45 8.97 -0.36 -0.36
N TYR A 46 8.66 0.03 0.89
CA TYR A 46 7.33 0.60 1.19
C TYR A 46 7.31 2.04 1.73
N GLN A 47 8.42 2.77 1.70
CA GLN A 47 8.49 4.16 2.18
C GLN A 47 8.72 5.20 1.10
N THR A 48 8.06 6.36 1.26
CA THR A 48 8.54 7.63 0.70
C THR A 48 8.32 8.78 1.70
N VAL A 49 9.04 9.88 1.49
CA VAL A 49 8.91 11.16 2.24
C VAL A 49 7.47 11.71 2.23
N GLY A 50 6.64 11.31 1.24
CA GLY A 50 5.29 11.81 1.02
C GLY A 50 4.19 11.27 1.94
N HIS A 51 4.51 10.64 3.08
CA HIS A 51 3.51 10.06 3.99
C HIS A 51 2.40 11.03 4.45
N GLN A 52 2.69 12.34 4.47
CA GLN A 52 1.72 13.39 4.81
C GLN A 52 0.64 13.57 3.72
N ALA A 53 0.97 13.24 2.47
CA ALA A 53 0.04 13.36 1.34
C ALA A 53 -0.94 12.17 1.23
N ILE A 54 -0.68 11.07 1.95
CA ILE A 54 -1.51 9.86 1.89
C ILE A 54 -2.95 10.14 2.31
N GLU A 55 -3.15 10.88 3.40
CA GLU A 55 -4.48 11.23 3.89
C GLU A 55 -5.17 12.23 2.94
N LEU A 56 -4.40 13.18 2.39
CA LEU A 56 -4.91 14.11 1.39
C LEU A 56 -5.36 13.42 0.09
N TYR A 57 -4.74 12.31 -0.30
CA TYR A 57 -5.23 11.51 -1.44
C TYR A 57 -6.60 10.91 -1.17
N ALA A 58 -6.81 10.37 0.03
CA ALA A 58 -8.10 9.79 0.42
C ALA A 58 -9.20 10.85 0.41
N ASP A 59 -8.92 12.01 1.01
CA ASP A 59 -9.84 13.14 1.05
C ASP A 59 -10.15 13.67 -0.36
N ALA A 60 -9.14 13.84 -1.21
CA ALA A 60 -9.32 14.37 -2.56
C ALA A 60 -10.06 13.40 -3.50
N MET A 61 -9.90 12.10 -3.30
CA MET A 61 -10.51 11.06 -4.14
C MET A 61 -11.86 10.58 -3.61
N ASP A 62 -12.22 10.94 -2.36
CA ASP A 62 -13.39 10.43 -1.64
C ASP A 62 -13.42 8.89 -1.63
N LEU A 63 -12.29 8.28 -1.22
CA LEU A 63 -12.10 6.84 -1.17
C LEU A 63 -11.66 6.36 0.22
N PRO A 64 -12.09 5.17 0.65
CA PRO A 64 -11.63 4.59 1.90
C PRO A 64 -10.12 4.33 1.86
N LEU A 65 -9.44 4.70 2.94
CA LEU A 65 -8.00 4.54 3.12
C LEU A 65 -7.71 3.50 4.20
N TYR A 66 -7.05 2.42 3.79
CA TYR A 66 -6.60 1.36 4.68
C TYR A 66 -5.10 1.50 4.93
N ARG A 67 -4.73 1.59 6.21
CA ARG A 67 -3.33 1.70 6.62
C ARG A 67 -2.99 0.60 7.60
N ARG A 68 -1.83 -0.03 7.40
CA ARG A 68 -1.26 -0.97 8.36
C ARG A 68 0.16 -0.54 8.71
N THR A 69 0.47 -0.61 9.99
CA THR A 69 1.82 -0.37 10.49
C THR A 69 2.69 -1.59 10.18
N ILE A 70 3.85 -1.37 9.58
CA ILE A 70 4.86 -2.40 9.35
C ILE A 70 5.36 -2.89 10.71
N GLN A 71 5.21 -4.18 10.97
CA GLN A 71 5.72 -4.88 12.16
C GLN A 71 6.92 -5.75 11.82
N GLY A 72 6.93 -6.32 10.61
CA GLY A 72 8.05 -7.10 10.09
C GLY A 72 9.22 -6.25 9.60
N SER A 73 10.22 -6.94 9.06
CA SER A 73 11.39 -6.34 8.39
C SER A 73 11.65 -7.05 7.07
N SER A 74 12.53 -6.53 6.21
CA SER A 74 12.86 -7.21 4.95
C SER A 74 13.73 -8.45 5.23
N LEU A 75 13.14 -9.65 5.31
CA LEU A 75 13.83 -10.91 5.63
C LEU A 75 14.14 -11.72 4.36
N ASP A 76 13.13 -12.03 3.54
CA ASP A 76 13.30 -12.73 2.26
C ASP A 76 13.42 -11.71 1.12
N THR A 77 14.66 -11.43 0.73
CA THR A 77 14.99 -10.56 -0.41
C THR A 77 15.21 -11.35 -1.71
N SER A 78 14.81 -12.61 -1.77
CA SER A 78 14.99 -13.45 -2.96
C SER A 78 13.99 -13.08 -4.07
N ARG A 79 14.24 -13.58 -5.29
CA ARG A 79 13.33 -13.33 -6.42
C ARG A 79 11.99 -14.07 -6.29
N ASN A 80 11.99 -15.20 -5.58
CA ASN A 80 10.83 -16.08 -5.45
C ASN A 80 10.46 -16.13 -3.97
N TYR A 81 9.48 -15.32 -3.59
CA TYR A 81 9.06 -15.20 -2.20
C TYR A 81 8.46 -16.51 -1.67
N SER A 82 8.87 -16.88 -0.45
CA SER A 82 8.18 -17.89 0.38
C SER A 82 7.67 -17.22 1.65
N ILE A 83 6.53 -17.70 2.16
CA ILE A 83 5.96 -17.21 3.43
C ILE A 83 7.05 -17.22 4.50
N THR A 84 7.37 -16.04 5.01
CA THR A 84 8.46 -15.83 5.96
C THR A 84 7.92 -15.08 7.16
N GLU A 85 7.87 -15.77 8.30
CA GLU A 85 7.38 -15.20 9.55
C GLU A 85 8.22 -13.98 9.96
N GLY A 86 7.56 -12.86 10.23
CA GLY A 86 8.22 -11.60 10.58
C GLY A 86 8.68 -10.76 9.39
N ASP A 87 8.35 -11.14 8.15
CA ASP A 87 8.66 -10.35 6.96
C ASP A 87 7.62 -9.24 6.71
N GLU A 88 8.06 -8.06 6.26
CA GLU A 88 7.17 -6.95 5.90
C GLU A 88 6.19 -7.27 4.75
N VAL A 89 6.49 -8.28 3.91
CA VAL A 89 5.58 -8.80 2.89
C VAL A 89 4.33 -9.42 3.51
N GLU A 90 4.44 -10.04 4.68
CA GLU A 90 3.28 -10.58 5.39
C GLU A 90 2.37 -9.46 5.91
N ASP A 91 2.93 -8.31 6.31
CA ASP A 91 2.13 -7.14 6.63
C ASP A 91 1.36 -6.61 5.41
N LEU A 92 2.00 -6.60 4.23
CA LEU A 92 1.32 -6.23 2.98
C LEU A 92 0.18 -7.20 2.67
N TYR A 93 0.43 -8.51 2.79
CA TYR A 93 -0.58 -9.54 2.55
C TYR A 93 -1.81 -9.30 3.43
N GLN A 94 -1.60 -9.10 4.73
CA GLN A 94 -2.70 -8.90 5.66
C GLN A 94 -3.47 -7.60 5.41
N LEU A 95 -2.78 -6.51 5.01
CA LEU A 95 -3.44 -5.27 4.59
C LEU A 95 -4.34 -5.52 3.37
N LEU A 96 -3.84 -6.19 2.34
CA LEU A 96 -4.61 -6.47 1.14
C LEU A 96 -5.75 -7.46 1.40
N HIS A 97 -5.55 -8.43 2.29
CA HIS A 97 -6.59 -9.35 2.72
C HIS A 97 -7.76 -8.61 3.39
N LEU A 98 -7.46 -7.67 4.29
CA LEU A 98 -8.47 -6.81 4.90
C LEU A 98 -9.26 -5.99 3.86
N VAL A 99 -8.57 -5.36 2.90
CA VAL A 99 -9.24 -4.57 1.85
C VAL A 99 -10.15 -5.46 1.01
N LYS A 100 -9.69 -6.65 0.66
CA LYS A 100 -10.48 -7.64 -0.08
C LYS A 100 -11.77 -8.01 0.64
N GLU A 101 -11.71 -8.29 1.93
CA GLU A 101 -12.89 -8.61 2.73
C GLU A 101 -13.88 -7.44 2.84
N LYS A 102 -13.38 -6.21 2.98
CA LYS A 102 -14.21 -5.01 3.17
C LYS A 102 -14.85 -4.51 1.87
N GLU A 103 -14.10 -4.51 0.78
CA GLU A 103 -14.51 -3.88 -0.49
C GLU A 103 -15.04 -4.88 -1.54
N GLY A 104 -14.89 -6.19 -1.28
CA GLY A 104 -15.30 -7.25 -2.19
C GLY A 104 -14.56 -7.19 -3.53
N VAL A 105 -13.23 -7.07 -3.46
CA VAL A 105 -12.29 -7.01 -4.60
C VAL A 105 -11.48 -8.29 -4.78
#